data_AF-A0A0Q7PEV1-F1
#
_entry.id   AF-A0A0Q7PEV1-F1
#
_cell.length_a   1.000
_cell.length_b   1.000
_cell.length_c   1.000
_cell.angle_alpha   90.00
_cell.angle_beta   90.00
_cell.angle_gamma   90.00
#
_symmetry.space_group_name_H-M   'P 1'
#
loop_
_entity.id
_entity.type
_entity.pdbx_description
1 polymer ?
#
loop_
_entity_poly.entity_id
_entity_poly.type
_entity_poly.pdbx_seq_one_letter_code
_entity_poly.pdbx_strand_id
1 'polypeptide(L)'
;MSSPDLPAPAALEGEIRALALSVPVSELHGSLCGWLAGGGASDRQWLGKVLADPSLPAVSEGSALDDMRLASAAQLADRSFEFELLLPGPDDSLAERSGALFDWCRGFLGGFGLAAGAAPALSEDSREALADIAKLAAAQPQDEGDEEDEEALVELEEFVRVAALLLHGDCVMAAQHRQRFN
;
A
#
# COMPACT_ATOMS: atom_id res chain seq x y z
N MET A 1 19.65 9.88 -4.41
CA MET A 1 19.70 8.53 -5.02
C MET A 1 18.26 8.20 -5.35
N SER A 2 17.97 7.67 -6.54
CA SER A 2 16.59 7.27 -6.88
C SER A 2 16.14 6.19 -5.90
N SER A 3 14.87 6.25 -5.48
CA SER A 3 14.27 5.15 -4.74
C SER A 3 14.29 3.87 -5.60
N PRO A 4 14.45 2.68 -4.99
CA PRO A 4 14.44 1.41 -5.70
C PRO A 4 13.06 1.14 -6.31
N ASP A 5 13.07 0.44 -7.45
CA ASP A 5 11.85 0.05 -8.18
C ASP A 5 11.13 -1.11 -7.49
N LEU A 6 9.82 -1.19 -7.68
CA LEU A 6 9.03 -2.35 -7.23
C LEU A 6 9.39 -3.60 -8.06
N PRO A 7 9.39 -4.80 -7.45
CA PRO A 7 9.62 -6.04 -8.18
C PRO A 7 8.45 -6.35 -9.11
N ALA A 8 8.72 -7.12 -10.18
CA ALA A 8 7.71 -7.49 -11.15
C ALA A 8 6.57 -8.31 -10.50
N PRO A 9 5.28 -8.05 -10.84
CA PRO A 9 4.14 -8.77 -10.27
C PRO A 9 4.26 -10.29 -10.33
N ALA A 10 4.74 -10.84 -11.45
CA ALA A 10 4.91 -12.28 -11.63
C ALA A 10 5.86 -12.95 -10.60
N ALA A 11 6.88 -12.24 -10.13
CA ALA A 11 7.78 -12.75 -9.10
C ALA A 11 7.08 -12.82 -7.74
N LEU A 12 6.30 -11.78 -7.39
CA LEU A 12 5.49 -11.74 -6.18
C LEU A 12 4.40 -12.80 -6.19
N GLU A 13 3.68 -12.98 -7.29
CA GLU A 13 2.68 -14.04 -7.45
C GLU A 13 3.27 -15.44 -7.22
N GLY A 14 4.51 -15.65 -7.67
CA GLY A 14 5.25 -16.89 -7.43
C GLY A 14 5.44 -17.17 -5.94
N GLU A 15 5.83 -16.16 -5.16
CA GLU A 15 6.05 -16.28 -3.71
C GLU A 15 4.73 -16.40 -2.94
N ILE A 16 3.72 -15.60 -3.29
CA ILE A 16 2.36 -15.68 -2.70
C ILE A 16 1.80 -17.09 -2.88
N ARG A 17 1.93 -17.66 -4.08
CA ARG A 17 1.49 -19.05 -4.37
C ARG A 17 2.30 -20.07 -3.60
N ALA A 18 3.62 -19.92 -3.51
CA ALA A 18 4.49 -20.83 -2.77
C ALA A 18 4.18 -20.85 -1.27
N LEU A 19 3.74 -19.72 -0.72
CA LEU A 19 3.29 -19.56 0.67
C LEU A 19 1.81 -19.90 0.89
N ALA A 20 1.10 -20.31 -0.18
CA ALA A 20 -0.34 -20.63 -0.16
C ALA A 20 -1.21 -19.49 0.40
N LEU A 21 -0.83 -18.25 0.11
CA LEU A 21 -1.60 -17.06 0.52
C LEU A 21 -2.76 -16.83 -0.47
N SER A 22 -3.93 -16.50 0.07
CA SER A 22 -5.13 -16.19 -0.71
C SER A 22 -5.37 -14.68 -0.80
N VAL A 23 -4.33 -13.93 -1.19
CA VAL A 23 -4.36 -12.47 -1.30
C VAL A 23 -3.79 -12.02 -2.66
N PRO A 24 -4.47 -11.13 -3.40
CA PRO A 24 -3.93 -10.52 -4.60
C PRO A 24 -2.65 -9.72 -4.32
N VAL A 25 -1.78 -9.61 -5.34
CA VAL A 25 -0.52 -8.85 -5.23
C VAL A 25 -0.77 -7.39 -4.84
N SER A 26 -1.76 -6.73 -5.48
CA SER A 26 -2.10 -5.34 -5.18
C SER A 26 -2.61 -5.15 -3.75
N GLU A 27 -3.48 -6.05 -3.26
CA GLU A 27 -3.96 -6.03 -1.86
C GLU A 27 -2.81 -6.24 -0.87
N LEU A 28 -1.89 -7.17 -1.16
CA LEU A 28 -0.75 -7.43 -0.29
C LEU A 28 0.21 -6.24 -0.23
N HIS A 29 0.47 -5.60 -1.39
CA HIS A 29 1.25 -4.37 -1.43
C HIS A 29 0.56 -3.23 -0.68
N GLY A 30 -0.75 -3.07 -0.84
CA GLY A 30 -1.55 -2.15 -0.04
C GLY A 30 -1.38 -2.41 1.46
N SER A 31 -1.49 -3.66 1.89
CA SER A 31 -1.33 -4.09 3.29
C SER A 31 0.03 -3.71 3.87
N LEU A 32 1.11 -3.94 3.12
CA LEU A 32 2.45 -3.50 3.50
C LEU A 32 2.53 -1.97 3.61
N CYS A 33 2.05 -1.24 2.60
CA CYS A 33 2.12 0.22 2.57
C CYS A 33 1.30 0.86 3.68
N GLY A 34 0.12 0.33 3.99
CA GLY A 34 -0.70 0.75 5.12
C GLY A 34 0.01 0.52 6.45
N TRP A 35 0.60 -0.65 6.64
CA TRP A 35 1.39 -0.97 7.82
C TRP A 35 2.55 0.01 8.03
N LEU A 36 3.30 0.30 6.97
CA LEU A 36 4.41 1.27 7.01
C LEU A 36 3.90 2.69 7.27
N ALA A 37 2.84 3.12 6.58
CA ALA A 37 2.21 4.43 6.77
C ALA A 37 1.70 4.62 8.20
N GLY A 38 1.18 3.57 8.83
CA GLY A 38 0.75 3.57 10.23
C GLY A 38 1.88 3.53 11.27
N GLY A 39 3.15 3.48 10.85
CA GLY A 39 4.32 3.43 11.74
C GLY A 39 4.77 2.02 12.12
N GLY A 40 4.29 1.01 11.41
CA GLY A 40 4.77 -0.36 11.52
C GLY A 40 6.23 -0.49 11.09
N ALA A 41 6.96 -1.41 11.72
CA ALA A 41 8.37 -1.64 11.40
C ALA A 41 8.52 -2.30 10.01
N SER A 42 9.48 -1.81 9.21
CA SER A 42 9.95 -2.46 7.98
C SER A 42 10.96 -3.56 8.33
N ASP A 43 10.49 -4.66 8.92
CA ASP A 43 11.27 -5.86 9.18
C ASP A 43 10.73 -7.05 8.38
N ARG A 44 11.53 -8.12 8.28
CA ARG A 44 11.16 -9.32 7.51
C ARG A 44 9.98 -10.11 8.12
N GLN A 45 9.47 -9.74 9.30
CA GLN A 45 8.27 -10.33 9.89
C GLN A 45 6.97 -9.61 9.49
N TRP A 46 7.04 -8.57 8.65
CA TRP A 46 5.88 -7.77 8.25
C TRP A 46 4.72 -8.62 7.73
N LEU A 47 5.00 -9.68 6.95
CA LEU A 47 3.97 -10.48 6.28
C LEU A 47 2.98 -11.10 7.28
N GLY A 48 3.49 -11.76 8.32
CA GLY A 48 2.64 -12.34 9.38
C GLY A 48 1.90 -11.28 10.19
N LYS A 49 2.44 -10.05 10.29
CA LYS A 49 1.76 -8.95 10.99
C LYS A 49 0.58 -8.43 10.18
N VAL A 50 0.77 -8.15 8.89
CA VAL A 50 -0.29 -7.55 8.05
C VAL A 50 -1.39 -8.54 7.67
N LEU A 51 -1.06 -9.84 7.57
CA LEU A 51 -2.04 -10.90 7.37
C LEU A 51 -2.64 -11.44 8.68
N ALA A 52 -2.23 -10.89 9.83
CA ALA A 52 -2.62 -11.35 11.16
C ALA A 52 -2.42 -12.87 11.37
N ASP A 53 -1.40 -13.44 10.74
CA ASP A 53 -1.04 -14.85 10.83
C ASP A 53 0.38 -15.00 11.40
N PRO A 54 0.52 -15.26 12.71
CA PRO A 54 1.83 -15.41 13.35
C PRO A 54 2.54 -16.72 12.97
N SER A 55 1.89 -17.63 12.23
CA SER A 55 2.51 -18.87 11.76
C SER A 55 3.34 -18.69 10.48
N LEU A 56 3.14 -17.58 9.76
CA LEU A 56 3.91 -17.27 8.57
C LEU A 56 5.39 -17.04 8.90
N PRO A 57 6.31 -17.61 8.11
CA PRO A 57 7.73 -17.40 8.31
C PRO A 57 8.11 -15.95 8.02
N ALA A 58 9.27 -15.54 8.56
CA ALA A 58 9.89 -14.31 8.09
C ALA A 58 10.19 -14.41 6.59
N VAL A 59 9.98 -13.32 5.87
CA VAL A 59 10.31 -13.21 4.45
C VAL A 59 11.80 -13.48 4.24
N SER A 60 12.12 -14.21 3.18
CA SER A 60 13.50 -14.57 2.85
C SER A 60 14.26 -13.32 2.38
N GLU A 61 15.50 -13.17 2.82
CA GLU A 61 16.33 -12.02 2.40
C GLU A 61 16.58 -12.04 0.90
N GLY A 62 16.36 -10.91 0.23
CA GLY A 62 16.52 -10.78 -1.23
C GLY A 62 15.47 -11.55 -2.05
N SER A 63 14.34 -11.92 -1.45
CA SER A 63 13.16 -12.40 -2.17
C SER A 63 12.36 -11.22 -2.73
N ALA A 64 11.46 -11.46 -3.68
CA ALA A 64 10.59 -10.42 -4.24
C ALA A 64 9.73 -9.75 -3.16
N LEU A 65 9.26 -10.50 -2.16
CA LEU A 65 8.54 -9.92 -1.01
C LEU A 65 9.45 -9.04 -0.13
N ASP A 66 10.75 -9.33 -0.05
CA ASP A 66 11.71 -8.50 0.69
C ASP A 66 12.06 -7.23 -0.08
N ASP A 67 12.23 -7.36 -1.41
CA ASP A 67 12.48 -6.25 -2.31
C ASP A 67 11.28 -5.28 -2.33
N MET A 68 10.05 -5.80 -2.41
CA MET A 68 8.83 -4.99 -2.28
C MET A 68 8.82 -4.24 -0.94
N ARG A 69 9.12 -4.92 0.17
CA ARG A 69 9.21 -4.28 1.49
C ARG A 69 10.23 -3.13 1.53
N LEU A 70 11.42 -3.37 0.99
CA LEU A 70 12.48 -2.37 0.96
C LEU A 70 12.11 -1.19 0.05
N ALA A 71 11.51 -1.47 -1.10
CA ALA A 71 11.10 -0.45 -2.05
C ALA A 71 9.97 0.42 -1.54
N SER A 72 8.86 -0.16 -1.06
CA SER A 72 7.75 0.60 -0.49
C SER A 72 8.21 1.48 0.68
N ALA A 73 9.07 0.96 1.56
CA ALA A 73 9.60 1.73 2.68
C ALA A 73 10.50 2.90 2.25
N ALA A 74 11.34 2.70 1.23
CA ALA A 74 12.18 3.75 0.69
C ALA A 74 11.36 4.83 -0.02
N GLN A 75 10.43 4.42 -0.88
CA GLN A 75 9.56 5.31 -1.65
C GLN A 75 8.63 6.15 -0.77
N LEU A 76 8.00 5.57 0.25
CA LEU A 76 7.13 6.30 1.20
C LEU A 76 7.91 7.35 2.00
N ALA A 77 9.21 7.13 2.24
CA ALA A 77 10.08 8.06 2.96
C ALA A 77 10.77 9.08 2.04
N ASP A 78 10.67 8.91 0.71
CA ASP A 78 11.31 9.77 -0.26
C ASP A 78 10.60 11.13 -0.35
N ARG A 79 11.39 12.19 -0.54
CA ARG A 79 10.91 13.57 -0.67
C ARG A 79 10.69 13.98 -2.12
N SER A 80 11.07 13.15 -3.09
CA SER A 80 10.73 13.35 -4.50
C SER A 80 9.32 12.92 -4.86
N PHE A 81 8.56 12.33 -3.91
CA PHE A 81 7.19 11.87 -4.13
C PHE A 81 7.08 10.84 -5.28
N GLU A 82 8.04 9.92 -5.39
CA GLU A 82 8.11 8.85 -6.42
C GLU A 82 7.49 7.53 -5.92
N PHE A 83 6.54 7.60 -4.99
CA PHE A 83 5.85 6.40 -4.50
C PHE A 83 4.93 5.84 -5.58
N GLU A 84 4.99 4.53 -5.80
CA GLU A 84 4.22 3.83 -6.82
C GLU A 84 3.21 2.87 -6.19
N LEU A 85 2.08 2.69 -6.87
CA LEU A 85 1.12 1.65 -6.56
C LEU A 85 1.46 0.41 -7.39
N LEU A 86 1.32 -0.77 -6.79
CA LEU A 86 1.54 -2.03 -7.50
C LEU A 86 0.20 -2.50 -8.06
N LEU A 87 -0.07 -2.11 -9.29
CA LEU A 87 -1.33 -2.34 -10.01
C LEU A 87 -1.08 -3.09 -11.32
N PRO A 88 -2.14 -3.67 -11.94
CA PRO A 88 -2.09 -4.19 -13.30
C PRO A 88 -1.62 -3.14 -14.31
N GLY A 89 -1.10 -3.59 -15.45
CA GLY A 89 -0.54 -2.73 -16.47
C GLY A 89 -1.62 -2.01 -17.29
N PRO A 90 -1.21 -1.02 -18.11
CA PRO A 90 -2.15 -0.25 -18.95
C PRO A 90 -2.83 -1.07 -20.04
N ASP A 91 -2.30 -2.26 -20.35
CA ASP A 91 -2.89 -3.20 -21.32
C ASP A 91 -4.02 -4.05 -20.72
N ASP A 92 -4.17 -4.05 -19.39
CA ASP A 92 -5.23 -4.78 -18.67
C ASP A 92 -6.56 -4.01 -18.70
N SER A 93 -7.68 -4.72 -18.57
CA SER A 93 -9.00 -4.09 -18.64
C SER A 93 -9.22 -3.08 -17.52
N LEU A 94 -10.10 -2.10 -17.77
CA LEU A 94 -10.52 -1.12 -16.77
C LEU A 94 -11.05 -1.81 -15.49
N ALA A 95 -11.82 -2.90 -15.65
CA ALA A 95 -12.34 -3.69 -14.54
C ALA A 95 -11.23 -4.33 -13.69
N GLU A 96 -10.18 -4.86 -14.33
CA GLU A 96 -9.01 -5.43 -13.65
C GLU A 96 -8.21 -4.37 -12.90
N ARG A 97 -7.91 -3.24 -13.56
CA ARG A 97 -7.14 -2.15 -12.94
C ARG A 97 -7.89 -1.48 -11.79
N SER A 98 -9.15 -1.09 -11.99
CA SER A 98 -9.98 -0.50 -10.93
C SER A 98 -10.23 -1.47 -9.77
N GLY A 99 -10.47 -2.75 -10.06
CA GLY A 99 -10.60 -3.80 -9.05
C GLY A 99 -9.34 -3.92 -8.19
N ALA A 100 -8.17 -3.93 -8.82
CA ALA A 100 -6.88 -3.98 -8.14
C ALA A 100 -6.59 -2.73 -7.31
N LEU A 101 -7.00 -1.54 -7.76
CA LEU A 101 -6.92 -0.31 -6.96
C LEU A 101 -7.79 -0.40 -5.70
N PHE A 102 -9.01 -0.91 -5.83
CA PHE A 102 -9.90 -1.10 -4.67
C PHE A 102 -9.36 -2.16 -3.71
N ASP A 103 -8.77 -3.24 -4.23
CA ASP A 103 -8.04 -4.25 -3.45
C ASP A 103 -6.84 -3.64 -2.72
N TRP A 104 -6.08 -2.79 -3.39
CA TRP A 104 -4.97 -2.06 -2.79
C TRP A 104 -5.46 -1.18 -1.62
N CYS A 105 -6.56 -0.44 -1.80
CA CYS A 105 -7.18 0.36 -0.74
C CYS A 105 -7.65 -0.51 0.44
N ARG A 106 -8.25 -1.68 0.18
CA ARG A 106 -8.65 -2.64 1.24
C ARG A 106 -7.44 -3.10 2.05
N GLY A 107 -6.38 -3.53 1.38
CA GLY A 107 -5.13 -3.91 2.03
C GLY A 107 -4.55 -2.78 2.85
N PHE A 108 -4.46 -1.58 2.27
CA PHE A 108 -3.92 -0.39 2.94
C PHE A 108 -4.65 -0.08 4.25
N LEU A 109 -5.99 -0.09 4.25
CA LEU A 109 -6.76 0.14 5.48
C LEU A 109 -6.51 -0.92 6.54
N GLY A 110 -6.43 -2.20 6.14
CA GLY A 110 -6.12 -3.32 7.02
C GLY A 110 -4.75 -3.14 7.69
N GLY A 111 -3.71 -2.94 6.90
CA GLY A 111 -2.35 -2.73 7.38
C GLY A 111 -2.22 -1.47 8.25
N PHE A 112 -2.83 -0.37 7.83
CA PHE A 112 -2.80 0.90 8.56
C PHE A 112 -3.48 0.76 9.93
N GLY A 113 -4.65 0.14 9.99
CA GLY A 113 -5.36 -0.08 11.25
C GLY A 113 -4.58 -0.95 12.24
N LEU A 114 -3.87 -1.97 11.75
CA LEU A 114 -3.01 -2.83 12.58
C LEU A 114 -1.80 -2.09 13.17
N ALA A 115 -1.20 -1.17 12.41
CA ALA A 115 -0.03 -0.41 12.85
C ALA A 115 -0.39 0.80 13.72
N ALA A 116 -1.34 1.61 13.25
CA ALA A 116 -1.66 2.92 13.80
C ALA A 116 -2.58 2.84 15.05
N GLY A 117 -3.30 1.73 15.21
CA GLY A 117 -4.24 1.50 16.30
C GLY A 117 -5.53 2.32 16.18
N ALA A 118 -6.30 2.39 17.27
CA ALA A 118 -7.68 2.91 17.23
C ALA A 118 -7.81 4.45 17.12
N ALA A 119 -6.76 5.21 17.43
CA ALA A 119 -6.81 6.67 17.46
C ALA A 119 -5.48 7.30 17.04
N PRO A 120 -5.06 7.14 15.77
CA PRO A 120 -3.85 7.77 15.28
C PRO A 120 -3.99 9.29 15.29
N ALA A 121 -2.88 9.98 15.59
CA ALA A 121 -2.82 11.43 15.60
C ALA A 121 -2.71 11.98 14.17
N LEU A 122 -3.84 11.99 13.46
CA LEU A 122 -3.95 12.48 12.09
C LEU A 122 -4.33 13.97 12.05
N SER A 123 -3.92 14.67 10.99
CA SER A 123 -4.50 15.95 10.59
C SER A 123 -5.96 15.79 10.12
N GLU A 124 -6.63 16.90 9.83
CA GLU A 124 -7.98 16.87 9.25
C GLU A 124 -7.95 16.28 7.84
N ASP A 125 -7.05 16.77 6.99
CA ASP A 125 -6.82 16.29 5.63
C ASP A 125 -6.52 14.78 5.60
N SER A 126 -5.66 14.28 6.50
CA SER A 126 -5.38 12.84 6.60
C SER A 126 -6.60 12.01 7.02
N ARG A 127 -7.48 12.56 7.88
CA ARG A 127 -8.73 11.85 8.25
C ARG A 127 -9.69 11.77 7.08
N GLU A 128 -9.80 12.84 6.30
CA GLU A 128 -10.62 12.88 5.10
C GLU A 128 -10.08 11.91 4.04
N ALA A 129 -8.78 11.97 3.76
CA ALA A 129 -8.10 11.06 2.84
C ALA A 129 -8.29 9.58 3.24
N LEU A 130 -8.15 9.25 4.53
CA LEU A 130 -8.41 7.89 5.02
C LEU A 130 -9.87 7.46 4.83
N ALA A 131 -10.83 8.37 5.04
CA ALA A 131 -12.24 8.11 4.82
C ALA A 131 -12.57 7.91 3.35
N ASP A 132 -11.91 8.64 2.44
CA ASP A 132 -12.07 8.49 1.00
C ASP A 132 -11.43 7.19 0.47
N ILE A 133 -10.25 6.80 0.98
CA ILE A 133 -9.69 5.46 0.74
C ILE A 133 -10.69 4.39 1.20
N ALA A 134 -11.39 4.59 2.33
CA ALA A 134 -12.42 3.65 2.79
C ALA A 134 -13.64 3.56 1.86
N LYS A 135 -14.02 4.65 1.18
CA LYS A 135 -15.06 4.61 0.15
C LYS A 135 -14.61 3.81 -1.07
N LEU A 136 -13.37 4.02 -1.52
CA LEU A 136 -12.78 3.26 -2.63
C LEU A 136 -12.63 1.77 -2.30
N ALA A 137 -12.20 1.44 -1.09
CA ALA A 137 -12.11 0.05 -0.62
C ALA A 137 -13.47 -0.67 -0.57
N ALA A 138 -14.58 0.06 -0.47
CA ALA A 138 -15.94 -0.47 -0.51
C ALA A 138 -16.57 -0.47 -1.91
N ALA A 139 -15.90 0.14 -2.90
CA ALA A 139 -16.36 0.17 -4.28
C ALA A 139 -16.18 -1.19 -4.97
N GLN A 140 -16.94 -1.37 -6.05
CA GLN A 140 -16.85 -2.53 -6.93
C GLN A 140 -16.45 -2.07 -8.32
N PRO A 141 -15.56 -2.80 -9.01
CA PRO A 141 -15.23 -2.52 -10.40
C PRO A 141 -16.47 -2.68 -11.27
N GLN A 142 -16.55 -1.91 -12.35
CA GLN A 142 -17.57 -2.07 -13.37
C GLN A 142 -16.97 -2.79 -14.58
N ASP A 143 -17.75 -3.69 -15.18
CA ASP A 143 -17.29 -4.52 -16.31
C ASP A 143 -17.13 -3.72 -17.62
N GLU A 144 -17.84 -2.60 -17.74
CA GLU A 144 -17.81 -1.70 -18.89
C GLU A 144 -17.47 -0.28 -18.41
N GLY A 145 -16.74 0.47 -19.23
CA GLY A 145 -16.48 1.88 -19.03
C GLY A 145 -16.05 2.55 -20.33
N ASP A 146 -16.09 3.87 -20.36
CA ASP A 146 -15.70 4.68 -21.51
C ASP A 146 -14.37 5.44 -21.27
N GLU A 147 -14.03 6.37 -22.16
CA GLU A 147 -12.82 7.20 -22.03
C GLU A 147 -12.84 8.08 -20.76
N GLU A 148 -14.02 8.48 -20.28
CA GLU A 148 -14.16 9.27 -19.04
C GLU A 148 -13.83 8.42 -17.81
N ASP A 149 -14.23 7.15 -17.81
CA ASP A 149 -13.89 6.22 -16.73
C ASP A 149 -12.39 5.88 -16.68
N GLU A 150 -11.72 5.80 -17.83
CA GLU A 150 -10.27 5.63 -17.92
C GLU A 150 -9.51 6.82 -17.32
N GLU A 151 -9.93 8.05 -17.66
CA GLU A 151 -9.36 9.27 -17.09
C GLU A 151 -9.62 9.34 -15.57
N ALA A 152 -10.83 9.01 -15.14
CA ALA A 152 -11.20 8.97 -13.73
C ALA A 152 -10.35 7.97 -12.93
N LEU A 153 -10.03 6.80 -13.49
CA LEU A 153 -9.18 5.82 -12.83
C LEU A 153 -7.78 6.38 -12.58
N VAL A 154 -7.17 7.05 -13.56
CA VAL A 154 -5.84 7.67 -13.40
C VAL A 154 -5.85 8.72 -12.28
N GLU A 155 -6.92 9.52 -12.18
CA GLU A 155 -7.09 10.47 -11.08
C GLU A 155 -7.21 9.78 -9.72
N LEU A 156 -7.93 8.65 -9.65
CA LEU A 156 -8.06 7.86 -8.42
C LEU A 156 -6.74 7.22 -8.00
N GLU A 157 -5.95 6.71 -8.95
CA GLU A 157 -4.62 6.18 -8.68
C GLU A 157 -3.71 7.25 -8.08
N GLU A 158 -3.68 8.44 -8.68
CA GLU A 158 -2.90 9.58 -8.16
C GLU A 158 -3.40 10.04 -6.79
N PHE A 159 -4.72 10.11 -6.59
CA PHE A 159 -5.30 10.41 -5.29
C PHE A 159 -4.82 9.43 -4.21
N VAL A 160 -4.93 8.12 -4.47
CA VAL A 160 -4.54 7.08 -3.51
C VAL A 160 -3.06 7.16 -3.17
N ARG A 161 -2.22 7.41 -4.18
CA ARG A 161 -0.76 7.60 -4.03
C ARG A 161 -0.42 8.78 -3.12
N VAL A 162 -1.05 9.94 -3.35
CA VAL A 162 -0.86 11.14 -2.52
C VAL A 162 -1.41 10.94 -1.10
N ALA A 163 -2.58 10.31 -0.97
CA ALA A 163 -3.18 10.01 0.32
C ALA A 163 -2.30 9.09 1.18
N ALA A 164 -1.67 8.07 0.58
CA ALA A 164 -0.74 7.19 1.28
C ALA A 164 0.50 7.95 1.81
N LEU A 165 1.06 8.85 1.00
CA LEU A 165 2.18 9.71 1.39
C LEU A 165 1.81 10.68 2.52
N LEU A 166 0.62 11.28 2.44
CA LEU A 166 0.08 12.19 3.46
C LEU A 166 -0.08 11.46 4.81
N LEU A 167 -0.71 10.28 4.81
CA LEU A 167 -0.92 9.47 6.00
C LEU A 167 0.40 9.02 6.65
N HIS A 168 1.37 8.59 5.83
CA HIS A 168 2.71 8.26 6.31
C HIS A 168 3.42 9.48 6.94
N GLY A 169 3.27 10.66 6.33
CA GLY A 169 3.82 11.92 6.85
C GLY A 169 3.34 12.25 8.27
N ASP A 170 2.04 12.11 8.52
CA ASP A 170 1.43 12.41 9.83
C ASP A 170 1.82 11.41 10.91
N CYS A 171 1.80 10.12 10.58
CA CYS A 171 2.06 9.06 11.57
C CYS A 171 3.56 8.87 11.86
N VAL A 172 4.42 8.95 10.84
CA VAL A 172 5.83 8.56 10.96
C VAL A 172 6.75 9.78 10.99
N MET A 173 6.64 10.67 10.00
CA MET A 173 7.57 11.79 9.88
C MET A 173 7.35 12.83 10.98
N ALA A 174 6.10 13.17 11.29
CA ALA A 174 5.79 14.07 12.39
C ALA A 174 6.15 13.48 13.76
N ALA A 175 6.01 12.17 13.95
CA ALA A 175 6.41 11.48 15.18
C ALA A 175 7.93 11.47 15.37
N GLN A 176 8.70 11.18 14.32
CA GLN A 176 10.17 11.22 14.36
C GLN A 176 10.70 12.63 14.61
N HIS A 177 10.08 13.66 14.02
CA HIS A 177 10.43 15.06 14.30
C HIS A 177 10.21 15.40 15.78
N ARG A 178 9.09 15.00 16.39
CA ARG A 178 8.84 15.22 17.83
C ARG A 178 9.87 14.54 18.74
N GLN A 179 10.37 13.36 18.37
CA GLN A 179 11.38 12.63 19.15
C GLN A 179 12.79 13.22 19.06
N ARG A 180 13.12 13.95 17.98
CA ARG A 180 14.46 14.56 17.79
C ARG A 180 14.67 15.87 18.56
N PHE A 181 13.59 16.48 19.06
CA PHE A 181 13.63 17.73 19.82
C PHE A 181 13.36 17.55 21.33
N ASN A 182 13.21 16.31 21.80
CA ASN A 182 13.15 15.93 23.21
C ASN A 182 14.47 15.25 23.62
#